data_AF-A0A4S4KC39-F1
#
_entry.id   AF-A0A4S4KC39-F1
#
_cell.length_a   1.000
_cell.length_b   1.000
_cell.length_c   1.000
_cell.angle_alpha   90.00
_cell.angle_beta   90.00
_cell.angle_gamma   90.00
#
_symmetry.space_group_name_H-M   'P 1'
#
loop_
_entity.id
_entity.type
_entity.pdbx_description
1 polymer ?
#
loop_
_entity_poly.entity_id
_entity_poly.type
_entity_poly.pdbx_seq_one_letter_code
_entity_poly.pdbx_strand_id
1 'polypeptide(L)'
;MSKILKNWVGEEELRKTAVRKIGTPWYDMDTGEQMGYAEWKPAVMEEAGGEFLMMKHEDAHRLLHTLAIAAGAKIQFGAMVTSVTPGDPKPLVTLATGETLMADVIIGADGSTSMVRRMVLSHEDDAKPGGFTVFSGSVSADEMKKYLELEKWATSEEWPIFMGNNRSLCGMFSPT
;
A
#
# COMPACT_ATOMS: atom_id res chain seq x y z
N MET A 1 10.02 1.46 1.80
CA MET A 1 9.45 0.16 2.25
C MET A 1 10.14 -1.03 1.59
N SER A 2 10.45 -0.99 0.29
CA SER A 2 11.08 -2.10 -0.45
C SER A 2 12.34 -2.66 0.21
N LYS A 3 13.23 -1.81 0.75
CA LYS A 3 14.42 -2.25 1.52
C LYS A 3 14.08 -3.12 2.73
N ILE A 4 13.06 -2.75 3.50
CA ILE A 4 12.64 -3.47 4.71
C ILE A 4 12.06 -4.83 4.33
N LEU A 5 11.16 -4.85 3.34
CA LEU A 5 10.55 -6.09 2.86
C LEU A 5 11.61 -7.04 2.28
N LYS A 6 12.54 -6.52 1.46
CA LYS A 6 13.66 -7.30 0.93
C LYS A 6 14.50 -7.91 2.06
N ASN A 7 14.74 -7.18 3.16
CA ASN A 7 15.47 -7.71 4.30
C ASN A 7 14.71 -8.80 5.07
N TRP A 8 13.37 -8.78 5.05
CA TRP A 8 12.55 -9.76 5.77
C TRP A 8 12.33 -11.05 4.99
N VAL A 9 12.15 -10.97 3.66
CA VAL A 9 11.77 -12.13 2.84
C VAL A 9 12.79 -12.51 1.76
N GLY A 10 13.81 -11.68 1.56
CA GLY A 10 14.74 -11.82 0.44
C GLY A 10 14.17 -11.28 -0.87
N GLU A 11 15.04 -11.10 -1.85
CA GLU A 11 14.67 -10.51 -3.14
C GLU A 11 13.81 -11.45 -4.00
N GLU A 12 14.15 -12.74 -4.01
CA GLU A 12 13.44 -13.74 -4.82
C GLU A 12 11.98 -13.88 -4.40
N GLU A 13 11.71 -13.93 -3.09
CA GLU A 13 10.34 -14.03 -2.59
C GLU A 13 9.54 -12.75 -2.89
N LEU A 14 10.16 -11.58 -2.72
CA LEU A 14 9.51 -10.30 -2.98
C LEU A 14 9.13 -10.16 -4.47
N ARG A 15 9.98 -10.62 -5.39
CA ARG A 15 9.73 -10.58 -6.85
C ARG A 15 8.56 -11.46 -7.31
N LYS A 16 8.07 -12.40 -6.48
CA LYS A 16 6.89 -13.20 -6.84
C LYS A 16 5.59 -12.40 -6.88
N THR A 17 5.53 -11.30 -6.13
CA THR A 17 4.30 -10.50 -5.97
C THR A 17 4.52 -9.01 -6.24
N ALA A 18 5.77 -8.55 -6.30
CA ALA A 18 6.12 -7.17 -6.59
C ALA A 18 6.84 -7.05 -7.94
N VAL A 19 6.41 -6.07 -8.74
CA VAL A 19 7.03 -5.72 -10.02
C VAL A 19 7.91 -4.51 -9.82
N ARG A 20 9.18 -4.64 -10.20
CA ARG A 20 10.09 -3.51 -10.28
C ARG A 20 9.66 -2.58 -11.41
N LYS A 21 9.67 -1.27 -11.16
CA LYS A 21 9.40 -0.29 -12.21
C LYS A 21 10.65 0.43 -12.67
N ILE A 22 10.80 0.50 -14.00
CA ILE A 22 11.96 1.10 -14.65
C ILE A 22 11.75 2.59 -14.95
N GLY A 23 10.49 3.01 -15.06
CA GLY A 23 10.15 4.41 -15.26
C GLY A 23 8.65 4.68 -15.24
N THR A 24 8.33 5.95 -15.38
CA THR A 24 6.98 6.50 -15.40
C THR A 24 6.83 7.35 -16.66
N PRO A 25 6.28 6.80 -17.76
CA PRO A 25 5.86 7.58 -18.91
C PRO A 25 4.57 8.34 -18.58
N TRP A 26 4.53 9.59 -19.03
CA TRP A 26 3.33 10.43 -18.96
C TRP A 26 2.69 10.57 -20.31
N TYR A 27 1.38 10.35 -20.35
CA TYR A 27 0.57 10.49 -21.55
C TYR A 27 -0.47 11.57 -21.38
N ASP A 28 -0.73 12.33 -22.44
CA ASP A 28 -1.95 13.11 -22.54
C ASP A 28 -3.14 12.16 -22.66
N MET A 29 -4.14 12.31 -21.79
CA MET A 29 -5.25 11.37 -21.69
C MET A 29 -6.21 11.43 -22.89
N ASP A 30 -6.29 12.58 -23.58
CA ASP A 30 -7.25 12.79 -24.66
C ASP A 30 -6.68 12.34 -26.01
N THR A 31 -5.39 12.55 -26.23
CA THR A 31 -4.69 12.24 -27.49
C THR A 31 -3.89 10.93 -27.43
N GLY A 32 -3.49 10.49 -26.24
CA GLY A 32 -2.57 9.36 -26.06
C GLY A 32 -1.11 9.68 -26.40
N GLU A 33 -0.77 10.95 -26.68
CA GLU A 33 0.60 11.38 -26.94
C GLU A 33 1.45 11.25 -25.67
N GLN A 34 2.67 10.72 -25.81
CA GLN A 34 3.62 10.68 -24.70
C GLN A 34 4.24 12.06 -24.49
N MET A 35 3.92 12.69 -23.37
CA MET A 35 4.37 14.05 -23.04
C MET A 35 5.71 14.06 -22.33
N GLY A 36 6.09 12.96 -21.68
CA GLY A 36 7.33 12.90 -20.91
C GLY A 36 7.65 11.53 -20.35
N TYR A 37 8.81 11.44 -19.70
CA TYR A 37 9.31 10.22 -19.09
C TYR A 37 10.17 10.53 -17.87
N ALA A 38 9.91 9.86 -16.75
CA ALA A 38 10.84 9.82 -15.63
C ALA A 38 11.39 8.41 -15.48
N GLU A 39 12.70 8.29 -15.63
CA GLU A 39 13.42 7.05 -15.43
C GLU A 39 13.74 6.85 -13.94
N TRP A 40 13.51 5.64 -13.44
CA TRP A 40 14.00 5.21 -12.12
C TRP A 40 15.45 4.73 -12.25
N LYS A 41 16.37 5.68 -12.37
CA LYS A 41 17.79 5.41 -12.66
C LYS A 41 18.41 4.46 -11.64
N PRO A 42 19.13 3.39 -12.08
CA PRO A 42 19.74 2.42 -11.18
C PRO A 42 20.65 3.05 -10.11
N ALA A 43 21.47 4.04 -10.48
CA ALA A 43 22.37 4.73 -9.55
C ALA A 43 21.61 5.44 -8.41
N VAL A 44 20.43 6.01 -8.70
CA VAL A 44 19.58 6.66 -7.70
C VAL A 44 18.93 5.63 -6.79
N MET A 45 18.51 4.49 -7.34
CA MET A 45 17.92 3.40 -6.55
C MET A 45 18.95 2.71 -5.64
N GLU A 46 20.20 2.63 -6.09
CA GLU A 46 21.33 2.11 -5.31
C GLU A 46 21.62 3.03 -4.11
N GLU A 47 21.69 4.35 -4.33
CA GLU A 47 21.87 5.34 -3.27
C GLU A 47 20.71 5.35 -2.27
N ALA A 48 19.46 5.23 -2.76
CA ALA A 48 18.26 5.10 -1.92
C ALA A 48 18.19 3.76 -1.15
N GLY A 49 18.98 2.76 -1.57
CA GLY A 49 19.07 1.44 -0.94
C GLY A 49 17.82 0.57 -1.16
N GLY A 50 17.02 0.85 -2.19
CA GLY A 50 15.81 0.09 -2.49
C GLY A 50 15.22 0.45 -3.85
N GLU A 51 14.66 -0.54 -4.55
CA GLU A 51 14.01 -0.35 -5.84
C GLU A 51 12.59 0.22 -5.68
N PHE A 52 12.10 0.89 -6.73
CA PHE A 52 10.70 1.27 -6.84
C PHE A 52 9.88 0.04 -7.27
N LEU A 53 9.22 -0.57 -6.29
CA LEU A 53 8.40 -1.76 -6.49
C LEU A 53 6.93 -1.39 -6.38
N MET A 54 6.11 -2.01 -7.22
CA MET A 54 4.67 -1.96 -7.06
C MET A 54 4.10 -3.37 -6.93
N MET A 55 3.08 -3.51 -6.10
CA MET A 55 2.44 -4.78 -5.77
C MET A 55 0.96 -4.54 -5.45
N LYS A 56 0.13 -5.57 -5.58
CA LYS A 56 -1.26 -5.46 -5.09
C LYS A 56 -1.26 -5.30 -3.58
N HIS A 57 -2.20 -4.49 -3.09
CA HIS A 57 -2.36 -4.28 -1.65
C HIS A 57 -2.65 -5.60 -0.91
N GLU A 58 -3.46 -6.48 -1.48
CA GLU A 58 -3.77 -7.79 -0.91
C GLU A 58 -2.52 -8.69 -0.76
N ASP A 59 -1.60 -8.63 -1.72
CA ASP A 59 -0.35 -9.39 -1.68
C ASP A 59 0.57 -8.87 -0.59
N ALA A 60 0.67 -7.55 -0.44
CA ALA A 60 1.43 -6.92 0.64
C ALA A 60 0.87 -7.34 2.00
N HIS A 61 -0.44 -7.24 2.16
CA HIS A 61 -1.13 -7.62 3.38
C HIS A 61 -0.94 -9.10 3.73
N ARG A 62 -1.10 -9.99 2.74
CA ARG A 62 -0.89 -11.44 2.89
C ARG A 62 0.55 -11.77 3.27
N LEU A 63 1.54 -11.15 2.62
CA LEU A 63 2.95 -11.32 2.95
C LEU A 63 3.22 -10.95 4.40
N LEU A 64 2.78 -9.76 4.83
CA LEU A 64 2.97 -9.28 6.19
C LEU A 64 2.26 -10.15 7.23
N HIS A 65 1.04 -10.60 6.94
CA HIS A 65 0.30 -11.52 7.81
C HIS A 65 1.04 -12.85 8.01
N THR A 66 1.53 -13.46 6.92
CA THR A 66 2.32 -14.69 6.98
C THR A 66 3.58 -14.51 7.82
N LEU A 67 4.30 -13.40 7.63
CA LEU A 67 5.52 -13.11 8.39
C LEU A 67 5.23 -12.89 9.88
N ALA A 68 4.16 -12.17 10.20
CA ALA A 68 3.76 -11.94 11.58
C ALA A 68 3.48 -13.27 12.31
N ILE A 69 2.71 -14.17 11.70
CA ILE A 69 2.43 -15.50 12.27
C ILE A 69 3.72 -16.31 12.42
N ALA A 70 4.58 -16.33 11.39
CA ALA A 70 5.85 -17.08 11.45
C ALA A 70 6.79 -16.56 12.55
N ALA A 71 6.74 -15.27 12.85
CA ALA A 71 7.46 -14.65 13.96
C ALA A 71 6.81 -14.87 15.34
N GLY A 72 5.65 -15.54 15.41
CA GLY A 72 4.96 -15.87 16.65
C GLY A 72 3.91 -14.85 17.10
N ALA A 73 3.52 -13.89 16.24
CA ALA A 73 2.44 -12.96 16.57
C ALA A 73 1.11 -13.70 16.71
N LYS A 74 0.33 -13.32 17.74
CA LYS A 74 -1.05 -13.78 17.91
C LYS A 74 -1.98 -12.79 17.26
N ILE A 75 -2.72 -13.24 16.24
CA ILE A 75 -3.67 -12.41 15.50
C ILE A 75 -5.08 -12.84 15.85
N GLN A 76 -5.87 -11.91 16.38
CA GLN A 76 -7.27 -12.14 16.74
C GLN A 76 -8.18 -11.28 15.85
N PHE A 77 -8.87 -11.92 14.92
CA PHE A 77 -9.90 -11.27 14.10
C PHE A 77 -11.22 -11.17 14.87
N GLY A 78 -12.08 -10.24 14.48
CA GLY A 78 -13.37 -10.01 15.14
C GLY A 78 -13.26 -9.39 16.55
N ALA A 79 -12.06 -9.01 16.99
CA ALA A 79 -11.82 -8.33 18.25
C ALA A 79 -11.84 -6.80 18.06
N MET A 80 -13.03 -6.23 17.85
CA MET A 80 -13.17 -4.78 17.73
C MET A 80 -12.82 -4.10 19.05
N VAL A 81 -11.77 -3.29 19.07
CA VAL A 81 -11.44 -2.39 20.18
C VAL A 81 -12.43 -1.23 20.19
N THR A 82 -13.02 -0.93 21.34
CA THR A 82 -14.00 0.15 21.52
C THR A 82 -13.48 1.29 22.39
N SER A 83 -12.49 1.05 23.23
CA SER A 83 -11.79 2.09 23.99
C SER A 83 -10.35 1.70 24.30
N VAL A 84 -9.54 2.73 24.54
CA VAL A 84 -8.14 2.61 24.99
C VAL A 84 -7.97 3.50 26.21
N THR A 85 -7.48 2.92 27.31
CA THR A 85 -7.21 3.64 28.56
C THR A 85 -5.70 3.73 28.76
N PRO A 86 -5.13 4.95 28.79
CA PRO A 86 -3.72 5.16 29.14
C PRO A 86 -3.42 4.66 30.54
N GLY A 87 -2.19 4.19 30.75
CA GLY A 87 -1.87 3.39 31.94
C GLY A 87 -1.54 4.19 33.20
N ASP A 88 -2.29 3.89 34.26
CA ASP A 88 -1.81 3.72 35.64
C ASP A 88 -2.54 2.50 36.26
N PRO A 89 -1.90 1.34 36.51
CA PRO A 89 -0.46 1.06 36.37
C PRO A 89 -0.02 0.63 34.96
N LYS A 90 -0.93 0.16 34.09
CA LYS A 90 -0.64 -0.27 32.71
C LYS A 90 -1.76 0.12 31.76
N PRO A 91 -1.44 0.42 30.48
CA PRO A 91 -2.46 0.70 29.49
C PRO A 91 -3.30 -0.55 29.19
N LEU A 92 -4.56 -0.33 28.82
CA LEU A 92 -5.47 -1.41 28.44
C LEU A 92 -6.37 -1.01 27.27
N VAL A 93 -6.86 -2.02 26.57
CA VAL A 93 -7.93 -1.88 25.58
C VAL A 93 -9.19 -2.59 26.06
N THR A 94 -10.36 -2.04 25.74
CA THR A 94 -11.65 -2.72 25.91
C THR A 94 -12.15 -3.18 24.54
N LEU A 95 -12.58 -4.43 24.45
CA LEU A 95 -13.19 -5.01 23.25
C LEU A 95 -14.71 -4.78 23.25
N ALA A 96 -15.34 -4.91 22.08
CA ALA A 96 -16.79 -4.81 21.93
C ALA A 96 -17.57 -5.87 22.73
N THR A 97 -16.90 -6.98 23.10
CA THR A 97 -17.43 -8.01 23.99
C THR A 97 -17.50 -7.58 25.45
N GLY A 98 -16.84 -6.46 25.82
CA GLY A 98 -16.62 -6.03 27.20
C GLY A 98 -15.34 -6.59 27.84
N GLU A 99 -14.64 -7.50 27.17
CA GLU A 99 -13.33 -8.01 27.61
C GLU A 99 -12.30 -6.88 27.64
N THR A 100 -11.37 -6.93 28.61
CA THR A 100 -10.26 -5.98 28.71
C THR A 100 -8.94 -6.70 28.58
N LEU A 101 -8.03 -6.13 27.79
CA LEU A 101 -6.68 -6.66 27.57
C LEU A 101 -5.66 -5.64 28.05
N MET A 102 -4.78 -6.05 28.96
CA MET A 102 -3.69 -5.21 29.46
C MET A 102 -2.38 -5.54 28.74
N ALA A 103 -1.56 -4.52 28.47
CA ALA A 103 -0.27 -4.67 27.84
C ALA A 103 0.75 -3.69 28.43
N ASP A 104 2.04 -3.89 28.14
CA ASP A 104 3.07 -2.91 28.49
C ASP A 104 3.05 -1.70 27.56
N VAL A 105 2.72 -1.93 26.28
CA VAL A 105 2.62 -0.90 25.23
C VAL A 105 1.43 -1.20 24.33
N ILE A 106 0.72 -0.15 23.91
CA ILE A 106 -0.32 -0.20 22.89
C ILE A 106 0.16 0.57 21.66
N ILE A 107 0.11 -0.05 20.49
CA ILE A 107 0.42 0.58 19.20
C ILE A 107 -0.91 0.85 18.48
N GLY A 108 -1.25 2.13 18.30
CA GLY A 108 -2.41 2.56 17.52
C GLY A 108 -2.14 2.50 16.02
N ALA A 109 -2.52 1.40 15.38
CA ALA A 109 -2.45 1.21 13.93
C ALA A 109 -3.86 1.06 13.30
N ASP A 110 -4.83 1.82 13.82
CA ASP A 110 -6.27 1.74 13.55
C ASP A 110 -6.76 2.65 12.40
N GLY A 111 -5.85 3.09 11.53
CA GLY A 111 -6.18 3.74 10.27
C GLY A 111 -6.52 5.23 10.35
N SER A 112 -7.08 5.77 9.27
CA SER A 112 -7.30 7.21 9.10
C SER A 112 -8.32 7.78 10.09
N THR A 113 -9.29 6.99 10.55
CA THR A 113 -10.32 7.37 11.54
C THR A 113 -9.95 6.98 12.97
N SER A 114 -8.66 6.88 13.26
CA SER A 114 -8.08 6.38 14.52
C SER A 114 -8.75 6.96 15.77
N MET A 115 -9.17 6.08 16.68
CA MET A 115 -9.56 6.45 18.04
C MET A 115 -8.34 6.75 18.91
N VAL A 116 -7.23 6.04 18.68
CA VAL A 116 -6.00 6.21 19.46
C VAL A 116 -5.43 7.61 19.23
N ARG A 117 -5.50 8.13 18.00
CA ARG A 117 -5.07 9.50 17.67
C ARG A 117 -5.81 10.55 18.50
N ARG A 118 -7.13 10.41 18.66
CA ARG A 118 -7.96 11.35 19.46
C ARG A 118 -7.67 11.28 20.96
N MET A 119 -7.14 10.17 21.46
CA MET A 119 -6.73 10.05 22.86
C MET A 119 -5.39 10.77 23.10
N VAL A 120 -4.47 10.70 22.14
CA VAL A 120 -3.15 11.33 22.24
C VAL A 120 -3.22 12.83 21.96
N LEU A 121 -4.01 13.24 20.96
CA LEU A 121 -4.18 14.65 20.61
C LEU A 121 -5.26 15.27 21.49
N SER A 122 -4.97 16.41 22.11
CA SER A 122 -5.97 17.18 22.88
C SER A 122 -6.91 18.01 21.99
N HIS A 123 -7.04 17.65 20.71
CA HIS A 123 -7.90 18.31 19.73
C HIS A 123 -8.35 17.32 18.65
N GLU A 124 -9.42 17.67 17.94
CA GLU A 124 -9.84 16.92 16.75
C GLU A 124 -8.85 17.13 15.60
N ASP A 125 -8.49 16.04 14.93
CA ASP A 125 -7.59 16.00 13.78
C ASP A 125 -8.19 15.11 12.69
N ASP A 126 -9.35 15.57 12.21
CA ASP A 126 -10.10 14.88 11.17
C ASP A 126 -9.55 15.21 9.79
N ALA A 127 -9.53 14.19 8.94
CA ALA A 127 -9.11 14.34 7.55
C ALA A 127 -10.05 15.30 6.82
N LYS A 128 -9.48 16.29 6.14
CA LYS A 128 -10.24 17.20 5.27
C LYS A 128 -10.36 16.59 3.87
N PRO A 129 -11.51 16.72 3.19
CA PRO A 129 -11.64 16.23 1.81
C PRO A 129 -10.61 16.88 0.88
N GLY A 130 -9.87 16.04 0.15
CA GLY A 130 -8.82 16.50 -0.77
C GLY A 130 -9.32 17.03 -2.12
N GLY A 131 -10.63 16.98 -2.38
CA GLY A 131 -11.24 17.46 -3.63
C GLY A 131 -11.19 16.48 -4.81
N PHE A 132 -10.67 15.26 -4.61
CA PHE A 132 -10.59 14.22 -5.63
C PHE A 132 -11.10 12.88 -5.09
N THR A 133 -11.69 12.08 -5.98
CA THR A 133 -12.09 10.70 -5.73
C THR A 133 -11.25 9.78 -6.59
N VAL A 134 -10.65 8.77 -5.97
CA VAL A 134 -9.87 7.75 -6.68
C VAL A 134 -10.75 6.53 -6.90
N PHE A 135 -10.89 6.12 -8.17
CA PHE A 135 -11.48 4.84 -8.54
C PHE A 135 -10.35 3.86 -8.86
N SER A 136 -10.43 2.65 -8.28
CA SER A 136 -9.45 1.59 -8.51
C SER A 136 -10.14 0.34 -9.02
N GLY A 137 -9.49 -0.37 -9.93
CA GLY A 137 -9.94 -1.65 -10.45
C GLY A 137 -8.78 -2.45 -11.00
N SER A 138 -9.02 -3.74 -11.21
CA SER A 138 -8.06 -4.65 -11.82
C SER A 138 -8.69 -5.32 -13.04
N VAL A 139 -7.91 -5.48 -14.10
CA VAL A 139 -8.28 -6.22 -15.30
C VAL A 139 -7.27 -7.35 -15.48
N SER A 140 -7.74 -8.54 -15.88
CA SER A 140 -6.85 -9.66 -16.17
C SER A 140 -5.91 -9.32 -17.32
N ALA A 141 -4.62 -9.60 -17.16
CA ALA A 141 -3.63 -9.44 -18.21
C ALA A 141 -3.99 -10.28 -19.46
N ASP A 142 -4.58 -11.47 -19.28
CA ASP A 142 -4.99 -12.31 -20.41
C ASP A 142 -6.20 -11.75 -21.17
N GLU A 143 -7.09 -11.04 -20.48
CA GLU A 143 -8.16 -10.28 -21.16
C GLU A 143 -7.59 -9.08 -21.90
N MET A 144 -6.63 -8.35 -21.31
CA MET A 144 -5.97 -7.22 -21.96
C MET A 144 -5.23 -7.66 -23.24
N LYS A 145 -4.54 -8.81 -23.22
CA LYS A 145 -3.82 -9.35 -24.39
C LYS A 145 -4.72 -9.70 -25.58
N LYS A 146 -6.04 -9.79 -25.41
CA LYS A 146 -6.97 -9.99 -26.54
C LYS A 146 -7.10 -8.74 -27.41
N TYR A 147 -6.63 -7.59 -26.93
CA TYR A 147 -6.69 -6.29 -27.60
C TYR A 147 -5.27 -5.79 -27.87
N LEU A 148 -4.93 -5.60 -29.15
CA LEU A 148 -3.56 -5.25 -29.59
C LEU A 148 -3.06 -3.95 -28.94
N GLU A 149 -3.96 -2.99 -28.70
CA GLU A 149 -3.66 -1.70 -28.08
C GLU A 149 -3.33 -1.80 -26.58
N LEU A 150 -3.78 -2.87 -25.90
CA LEU A 150 -3.57 -3.09 -24.47
C LEU A 150 -2.44 -4.07 -24.17
N GLU A 151 -2.01 -4.86 -25.16
CA GLU A 151 -1.00 -5.91 -25.00
C GLU A 151 0.29 -5.38 -24.35
N LYS A 152 0.79 -4.23 -24.80
CA LYS A 152 2.01 -3.61 -24.26
C LYS A 152 1.92 -3.28 -22.76
N TRP A 153 0.71 -3.05 -22.26
CA TRP A 153 0.48 -2.72 -20.85
C TRP A 153 0.35 -3.96 -19.97
N ALA A 154 -0.05 -5.09 -20.56
CA ALA A 154 -0.25 -6.35 -19.86
C ALA A 154 1.07 -6.99 -19.38
N THR A 155 2.23 -6.48 -19.79
CA THR A 155 3.56 -6.97 -19.37
C THR A 155 4.52 -5.83 -19.02
N SER A 156 4.03 -4.58 -18.92
CA SER A 156 4.89 -3.41 -18.78
C SER A 156 5.56 -3.35 -17.40
N GLU A 157 6.89 -3.21 -17.40
CA GLU A 157 7.69 -2.80 -16.24
C GLU A 157 7.63 -1.29 -15.99
N GLU A 158 6.81 -0.55 -16.74
CA GLU A 158 6.61 0.88 -16.51
C GLU A 158 5.39 1.14 -15.64
N TRP A 159 5.33 2.35 -15.11
CA TRP A 159 4.16 2.89 -14.41
C TRP A 159 3.56 4.02 -15.26
N PRO A 160 2.70 3.72 -16.24
CA PRO A 160 2.10 4.76 -17.08
C PRO A 160 1.12 5.63 -16.28
N ILE A 161 1.22 6.94 -16.48
CA ILE A 161 0.28 7.93 -15.95
C ILE A 161 -0.31 8.73 -17.11
N PHE A 162 -1.62 8.59 -17.31
CA PHE A 162 -2.39 9.38 -18.26
C PHE A 162 -2.95 10.59 -17.51
N MET A 163 -2.67 11.80 -17.99
CA MET A 163 -3.03 13.06 -17.36
C MET A 163 -4.01 13.84 -18.22
N GLY A 164 -5.01 14.47 -17.58
CA GLY A 164 -5.92 15.39 -18.24
C GLY A 164 -6.42 16.45 -17.25
N ASN A 165 -7.20 17.40 -17.74
CA ASN A 165 -7.75 18.47 -16.89
C ASN A 165 -8.65 17.87 -15.79
N ASN A 166 -8.24 18.06 -14.52
CA ASN A 166 -8.92 17.55 -13.32
C ASN A 166 -9.11 16.02 -13.27
N ARG A 167 -8.29 15.25 -13.98
CA ARG A 167 -8.34 13.78 -13.97
C ARG A 167 -6.99 13.15 -14.27
N SER A 168 -6.76 11.96 -13.72
CA SER A 168 -5.59 11.15 -14.04
C SER A 168 -5.95 9.67 -13.96
N LEU A 169 -5.30 8.87 -14.79
CA LEU A 169 -5.38 7.40 -14.74
C LEU A 169 -3.96 6.87 -14.61
N CYS A 170 -3.73 6.06 -13.58
CA CYS A 170 -2.44 5.42 -13.34
C CYS A 170 -2.61 3.92 -13.58
N GLY A 171 -1.86 3.37 -14.53
CA GLY A 171 -1.91 1.95 -14.87
C GLY A 171 -0.76 1.17 -14.23
N MET A 172 -1.00 -0.04 -13.77
CA MET A 172 0.06 -0.90 -13.24
C MET A 172 -0.17 -2.34 -13.68
N PHE A 173 0.89 -2.98 -14.16
CA PHE A 173 0.96 -4.44 -14.25
C PHE A 173 1.39 -5.06 -12.92
N SER A 174 0.71 -6.14 -12.54
CA SER A 174 1.05 -7.07 -11.44
C SER A 174 0.98 -8.51 -11.97
N PRO A 175 1.84 -9.45 -11.50
CA PRO A 175 1.94 -10.80 -12.04
C PRO A 175 0.86 -11.75 -11.50
N THR A 176 0.26 -11.39 -10.37
CA THR A 176 -0.82 -12.10 -9.65
C THR A 176 -2.17 -11.51 -9.95
#